data_AF-A0A7Y2TS85-F1
#
_entry.id   AF-A0A7Y2TS85-F1
#
_cell.length_a   1.000
_cell.length_b   1.000
_cell.length_c   1.000
_cell.angle_alpha   90.00
_cell.angle_beta   90.00
_cell.angle_gamma   90.00
#
_symmetry.space_group_name_H-M   'P 1'
#
loop_
_entity.id
_entity.type
_entity.pdbx_description
1 polymer ?
#
loop_
_entity_poly.entity_id
_entity_poly.type
_entity_poly.pdbx_seq_one_letter_code
_entity_poly.pdbx_strand_id
1 'polypeptide(L)'
;MNMIQAIHSAHDVMLERDDTVVVLGQDVGYFGGVFRCTDGLQKKYGEHRVIDAPIAEGGIVGAAIGLGINGLRPVAEIQFADYIYPGFDQIVSELSRLRYRSAGDFFSPMTIRTPCGGGIRGGQTHSQSPEGIFTHLSGVKTVMVSNPYDAKGLLISAIESDDPIVFFEPKRIYNGPFDGDPDKPAVSWASHPKGEVPDGYYT
;
A
#
# COMPACT_ATOMS: atom_id res chain seq x y z
N MET A 1 14.22 -10.55 -5.71
CA MET A 1 13.83 -9.24 -5.16
C MET A 1 13.59 -9.37 -3.66
N ASN A 2 13.92 -8.35 -2.86
CA ASN A 2 13.34 -8.23 -1.52
C ASN A 2 11.90 -7.69 -1.62
N MET A 3 11.17 -7.58 -0.50
CA MET A 3 9.76 -7.20 -0.55
C MET A 3 9.58 -5.73 -0.95
N ILE A 4 10.51 -4.84 -0.55
CA ILE A 4 10.51 -3.42 -0.99
C ILE A 4 10.61 -3.34 -2.52
N GLN A 5 11.57 -4.06 -3.12
CA GLN A 5 11.76 -4.12 -4.56
C GLN A 5 10.56 -4.72 -5.29
N ALA A 6 9.90 -5.72 -4.70
CA ALA A 6 8.70 -6.32 -5.27
C ALA A 6 7.51 -5.35 -5.28
N ILE A 7 7.31 -4.60 -4.20
CA ILE A 7 6.29 -3.55 -4.09
C ILE A 7 6.58 -2.40 -5.05
N HIS A 8 7.84 -1.95 -5.11
CA HIS A 8 8.30 -0.96 -6.09
C HIS A 8 8.03 -1.42 -7.52
N SER A 9 8.36 -2.67 -7.83
CA SER A 9 8.11 -3.26 -9.15
C SER A 9 6.63 -3.33 -9.49
N ALA A 10 5.74 -3.64 -8.52
CA ALA A 10 4.30 -3.59 -8.74
C ALA A 10 3.83 -2.16 -9.08
N HIS A 11 4.32 -1.15 -8.36
CA HIS A 11 4.03 0.24 -8.69
C HIS A 11 4.50 0.63 -10.08
N ASP A 12 5.75 0.30 -10.42
CA ASP A 12 6.33 0.61 -11.71
C ASP A 12 5.52 -0.01 -12.86
N VAL A 13 5.17 -1.30 -12.73
CA VAL A 13 4.34 -2.01 -13.71
C VAL A 13 2.97 -1.35 -13.86
N MET A 14 2.29 -1.00 -12.77
CA MET A 14 0.94 -0.45 -12.84
C MET A 14 0.93 1.01 -13.31
N LEU A 15 1.92 1.82 -12.94
CA LEU A 15 2.07 3.18 -13.43
C LEU A 15 2.34 3.23 -14.94
N GLU A 16 3.11 2.26 -15.47
CA GLU A 16 3.40 2.12 -16.89
C GLU A 16 2.20 1.58 -17.69
N ARG A 17 1.43 0.66 -17.11
CA ARG A 17 0.33 -0.03 -17.78
C ARG A 17 -0.96 0.78 -17.84
N ASP A 18 -1.23 1.60 -16.83
CA ASP A 18 -2.50 2.31 -16.68
C ASP A 18 -2.25 3.77 -16.31
N ASP A 19 -2.56 4.66 -17.24
CA ASP A 19 -2.41 6.11 -17.09
C ASP A 19 -3.31 6.71 -15.99
N THR A 20 -4.33 5.97 -15.55
CA THR A 20 -5.22 6.39 -14.46
C THR A 20 -4.64 6.11 -13.08
N VAL A 21 -3.59 5.28 -12.97
CA VAL A 21 -2.95 4.97 -11.68
C VAL A 21 -2.15 6.16 -11.20
N VAL A 22 -2.39 6.59 -9.96
CA VAL A 22 -1.60 7.63 -9.27
C VAL A 22 -1.18 7.15 -7.89
N VAL A 23 0.00 7.55 -7.44
CA VAL A 23 0.51 7.26 -6.10
C VAL A 23 0.55 8.56 -5.30
N LEU A 24 0.05 8.54 -4.07
CA LEU A 24 0.07 9.72 -3.20
C LEU A 24 0.29 9.35 -1.74
N GLY A 25 1.01 10.19 -1.01
CA GLY A 25 1.33 9.94 0.40
C GLY A 25 2.45 10.86 0.90
N GLN A 26 2.82 10.69 2.17
CA GLN A 26 3.90 11.47 2.77
C GLN A 26 5.25 10.93 2.28
N ASP A 27 6.08 11.79 1.71
CA ASP A 27 7.44 11.48 1.22
C ASP A 27 7.52 10.45 0.08
N VAL A 28 6.40 10.06 -0.53
CA VAL A 28 6.36 9.03 -1.59
C VAL A 28 6.97 9.50 -2.91
N GLY A 29 7.03 10.81 -3.13
CA GLY A 29 7.45 11.44 -4.37
C GLY A 29 8.96 11.58 -4.48
N TYR A 30 9.49 12.77 -4.19
CA TYR A 30 10.90 13.08 -4.42
C TYR A 30 11.83 12.19 -3.60
N PHE A 31 11.46 11.92 -2.34
CA PHE A 31 12.27 11.10 -1.45
C PHE A 31 12.19 9.60 -1.75
N GLY A 32 11.11 9.13 -2.38
CA GLY A 32 10.93 7.72 -2.72
C GLY A 32 10.33 6.85 -1.61
N GLY A 33 9.71 7.47 -0.61
CA GLY A 33 9.12 6.83 0.57
C GLY A 33 10.15 6.48 1.63
N VAL A 34 9.75 6.52 2.90
CA VAL A 34 10.64 6.25 4.05
C VAL A 34 11.22 4.83 4.07
N PHE A 35 10.55 3.89 3.40
CA PHE A 35 11.02 2.52 3.18
C PHE A 35 11.54 2.24 1.77
N ARG A 36 11.65 3.25 0.90
CA ARG A 36 12.08 3.12 -0.51
C ARG A 36 11.15 2.33 -1.42
N CYS A 37 9.89 2.12 -1.03
CA CYS A 37 8.90 1.42 -1.85
C CYS A 37 8.51 2.19 -3.12
N THR A 38 8.75 3.50 -3.19
CA THR A 38 8.40 4.36 -4.35
C THR A 38 9.60 5.09 -4.95
N ASP A 39 10.81 4.61 -4.65
CA ASP A 39 12.07 5.25 -5.06
C ASP A 39 12.18 5.47 -6.58
N GLY A 40 12.49 6.69 -6.99
CA GLY A 40 12.65 7.05 -8.40
C GLY A 40 11.38 7.07 -9.26
N LEU A 41 10.22 6.66 -8.75
CA LEU A 41 8.98 6.62 -9.54
C LEU A 41 8.53 8.02 -9.97
N GLN A 42 8.63 9.03 -9.08
CA GLN A 42 8.30 10.41 -9.46
C GLN A 42 9.20 10.93 -10.57
N LYS A 43 10.49 10.57 -10.58
CA LYS A 43 11.41 10.94 -11.66
C LYS A 43 11.01 10.30 -13.00
N LYS A 44 10.48 9.07 -12.98
CA LYS A 44 10.04 8.33 -14.19
C LYS A 44 8.68 8.83 -14.70
N TYR A 45 7.70 9.05 -13.82
CA TYR A 45 6.31 9.31 -14.20
C TYR A 45 5.83 10.76 -13.97
N GLY A 46 6.63 11.59 -13.30
CA GLY A 46 6.32 12.99 -13.02
C GLY A 46 5.52 13.21 -11.73
N GLU A 47 5.52 14.47 -11.27
CA GLU A 47 4.88 14.92 -10.03
C GLU A 47 3.35 14.78 -10.04
N HIS A 48 2.73 14.69 -11.22
CA HIS A 48 1.28 14.48 -11.35
C HIS A 48 0.84 13.02 -11.19
N ARG A 49 1.78 12.06 -11.25
CA ARG A 49 1.52 10.62 -11.12
C ARG A 49 2.01 10.07 -9.78
N VAL A 50 3.04 10.67 -9.19
CA VAL A 50 3.57 10.32 -7.86
C VAL A 50 3.70 11.59 -7.02
N ILE A 51 2.78 11.76 -6.07
CA ILE A 51 2.45 13.04 -5.44
C ILE A 51 2.83 13.01 -3.96
N ASP A 52 3.71 13.90 -3.54
CA ASP A 52 3.94 14.16 -2.12
C ASP A 52 2.74 14.91 -1.51
N ALA A 53 2.18 14.35 -0.45
CA ALA A 53 1.00 14.89 0.22
C ALA A 53 1.37 15.60 1.54
N PRO A 54 0.55 16.57 2.00
CA PRO A 54 0.64 17.10 3.35
C PRO A 54 0.49 16.00 4.42
N ILE A 55 1.03 16.25 5.62
CA ILE A 55 0.94 15.34 6.77
C ILE A 55 -0.47 15.41 7.37
N ALA A 56 -1.44 14.81 6.69
CA ALA A 56 -2.83 14.71 7.12
C ALA A 56 -3.50 13.49 6.49
N GLU A 57 -3.60 12.37 7.22
CA GLU A 57 -4.08 11.10 6.67
C GLU A 57 -5.53 11.17 6.20
N GLY A 58 -6.40 11.92 6.90
CA GLY A 58 -7.75 12.20 6.43
C GLY A 58 -7.78 12.99 5.12
N GLY A 59 -6.81 13.90 4.91
CA GLY A 59 -6.65 14.61 3.65
C GLY A 59 -6.19 13.70 2.52
N ILE A 60 -5.22 12.82 2.79
CA ILE A 60 -4.70 11.83 1.83
C ILE A 60 -5.82 10.90 1.38
N VAL A 61 -6.53 10.28 2.33
CA VAL A 61 -7.62 9.33 2.01
C VAL A 61 -8.79 10.05 1.33
N GLY A 62 -9.21 11.21 1.85
CA GLY A 62 -10.32 11.99 1.27
C GLY A 62 -10.03 12.43 -0.17
N ALA A 63 -8.82 12.91 -0.45
CA ALA A 63 -8.39 13.25 -1.81
C ALA A 63 -8.37 12.02 -2.71
N ALA A 64 -7.83 10.90 -2.24
CA ALA A 64 -7.82 9.65 -3.01
C ALA A 64 -9.23 9.15 -3.35
N ILE A 65 -10.20 9.26 -2.43
CA ILE A 65 -11.61 8.95 -2.71
C ILE A 65 -12.14 9.81 -3.86
N GLY A 66 -11.91 11.13 -3.80
CA GLY A 66 -12.33 12.06 -4.85
C GLY A 66 -11.69 11.77 -6.21
N LEU A 67 -10.39 11.46 -6.23
CA LEU A 67 -9.67 11.07 -7.44
C LEU A 67 -10.25 9.79 -8.04
N GLY A 68 -10.56 8.80 -7.20
CA GLY A 68 -11.20 7.55 -7.61
C GLY A 68 -12.58 7.74 -8.23
N ILE A 69 -13.43 8.55 -7.58
CA ILE A 69 -14.75 8.94 -8.11
C ILE A 69 -14.60 9.63 -9.48
N ASN A 70 -13.55 10.42 -9.67
CA ASN A 70 -13.29 11.15 -10.90
C ASN A 70 -12.53 10.33 -11.98
N GLY A 71 -12.42 9.00 -11.80
CA GLY A 71 -11.92 8.09 -12.82
C GLY A 71 -10.42 7.76 -12.74
N LEU A 72 -9.72 8.12 -11.66
CA LEU A 72 -8.36 7.65 -11.40
C LEU A 72 -8.35 6.36 -10.57
N ARG A 73 -7.19 5.72 -10.46
CA ARG A 73 -6.94 4.54 -9.61
C ARG A 73 -5.85 4.85 -8.58
N PRO A 74 -6.21 5.52 -7.47
CA PRO A 74 -5.20 5.99 -6.52
C PRO A 74 -4.65 4.85 -5.64
N VAL A 75 -3.34 4.88 -5.45
CA VAL A 75 -2.61 4.08 -4.48
C VAL A 75 -2.09 5.02 -3.39
N ALA A 76 -2.86 5.14 -2.31
CA ALA A 76 -2.55 6.00 -1.19
C ALA A 76 -1.61 5.29 -0.21
N GLU A 77 -0.54 5.94 0.22
CA GLU A 77 0.35 5.43 1.27
C GLU A 77 0.08 6.14 2.60
N ILE A 78 -0.20 5.35 3.64
CA ILE A 78 -0.16 5.81 5.03
C ILE A 78 1.13 5.28 5.64
N GLN A 79 2.00 6.21 6.07
CA GLN A 79 3.41 5.94 6.35
C GLN A 79 3.65 4.79 7.34
N PHE A 80 2.77 4.63 8.34
CA PHE A 80 2.70 3.48 9.23
C PHE A 80 1.25 3.15 9.54
N ALA A 81 0.92 1.86 9.72
CA ALA A 81 -0.44 1.41 10.03
C ALA A 81 -0.98 2.06 11.32
N ASP A 82 -0.07 2.36 12.25
CA ASP A 82 -0.31 3.08 13.49
C ASP A 82 -0.88 4.50 13.28
N TYR A 83 -0.67 5.09 12.10
CA TYR A 83 -1.10 6.45 11.75
C TYR A 83 -2.32 6.47 10.84
N ILE A 84 -2.99 5.34 10.61
CA ILE A 84 -4.22 5.32 9.79
C ILE A 84 -5.42 5.96 10.50
N TYR A 85 -5.34 6.14 11.83
CA TYR A 85 -6.45 6.59 12.67
C TYR A 85 -6.99 8.00 12.34
N PRO A 86 -6.17 9.03 12.05
CA PRO A 86 -6.68 10.34 11.62
C PRO A 86 -7.43 10.28 10.28
N GLY A 87 -7.14 9.29 9.44
CA GLY A 87 -7.88 9.02 8.19
C GLY A 87 -9.05 8.07 8.35
N PHE A 88 -9.32 7.57 9.56
CA PHE A 88 -10.23 6.45 9.76
C PHE A 88 -11.67 6.77 9.35
N ASP A 89 -12.17 7.98 9.66
CA ASP A 89 -13.53 8.39 9.27
C ASP A 89 -13.72 8.37 7.75
N GLN A 90 -12.73 8.82 6.97
CA GLN A 90 -12.77 8.74 5.51
C GLN A 90 -12.81 7.28 5.02
N ILE A 91 -12.15 6.35 5.72
CA ILE A 91 -12.19 4.93 5.34
C ILE A 91 -13.55 4.32 5.69
N VAL A 92 -14.01 4.47 6.93
CA VAL A 92 -15.22 3.78 7.43
C VAL A 92 -16.53 4.43 6.98
N SER A 93 -16.61 5.75 6.94
CA SER A 93 -17.84 6.47 6.64
C SER A 93 -18.00 6.72 5.15
N GLU A 94 -16.90 7.05 4.47
CA GLU A 94 -16.90 7.44 3.06
C GLU A 94 -16.55 6.27 2.14
N LEU A 95 -15.29 5.83 2.14
CA LEU A 95 -14.76 4.84 1.20
C LEU A 95 -15.53 3.51 1.24
N SER A 96 -15.69 2.93 2.43
CA SER A 96 -16.29 1.59 2.58
C SER A 96 -17.75 1.51 2.16
N ARG A 97 -18.48 2.63 2.23
CA ARG A 97 -19.92 2.69 2.00
C ARG A 97 -20.29 3.31 0.67
N LEU A 98 -19.34 3.90 -0.05
CA LEU A 98 -19.61 4.72 -1.24
C LEU A 98 -20.41 3.97 -2.31
N ARG A 99 -20.00 2.75 -2.67
CA ARG A 99 -20.71 1.89 -3.63
C ARG A 99 -22.11 1.54 -3.14
N TYR A 100 -22.24 1.22 -1.85
CA TYR A 100 -23.52 0.82 -1.26
C TYR A 100 -24.51 1.98 -1.15
N ARG A 101 -24.08 3.12 -0.57
CA ARG A 101 -24.94 4.29 -0.32
C ARG A 101 -25.41 4.99 -1.59
N SER A 102 -24.68 4.80 -2.69
CA SER A 102 -25.03 5.33 -4.00
C SER A 102 -25.76 4.32 -4.89
N ALA A 103 -26.09 3.13 -4.37
CA ALA A 103 -26.67 2.03 -5.15
C ALA A 103 -25.87 1.67 -6.42
N GLY A 104 -24.55 1.88 -6.39
CA GLY A 104 -23.64 1.60 -7.50
C GLY A 104 -23.29 2.80 -8.39
N ASP A 105 -23.95 3.95 -8.21
CA ASP A 105 -23.69 5.15 -9.04
C ASP A 105 -22.28 5.72 -8.83
N PHE A 106 -21.72 5.58 -7.61
CA PHE A 106 -20.38 6.05 -7.28
C PHE A 106 -19.57 4.94 -6.58
N PHE A 107 -18.31 4.80 -6.96
CA PHE A 107 -17.32 3.98 -6.26
C PHE A 107 -15.93 4.61 -6.41
N SER A 108 -14.97 4.16 -5.61
CA SER A 108 -13.58 4.62 -5.68
C SER A 108 -12.64 3.41 -5.75
N PRO A 109 -12.06 3.11 -6.94
CA PRO A 109 -11.15 1.99 -7.15
C PRO A 109 -9.75 2.33 -6.61
N MET A 110 -9.58 2.25 -5.28
CA MET A 110 -8.35 2.69 -4.62
C MET A 110 -7.76 1.65 -3.68
N THR A 111 -6.43 1.68 -3.56
CA THR A 111 -5.65 0.86 -2.63
C THR A 111 -4.98 1.75 -1.60
N ILE A 112 -5.14 1.45 -0.31
CA ILE A 112 -4.42 2.09 0.79
C ILE A 112 -3.30 1.14 1.22
N ARG A 113 -2.06 1.47 0.90
CA ARG A 113 -0.88 0.74 1.36
C ARG A 113 -0.42 1.26 2.71
N THR A 114 -0.04 0.37 3.63
CA THR A 114 0.52 0.79 4.91
C THR A 114 1.46 -0.24 5.55
N PRO A 115 2.68 0.18 5.99
CA PRO A 115 3.59 -0.68 6.74
C PRO A 115 3.06 -1.03 8.14
N CYS A 116 2.94 -2.32 8.47
CA CYS A 116 2.43 -2.80 9.77
C CYS A 116 3.42 -3.69 10.52
N GLY A 117 3.03 -4.14 11.71
CA GLY A 117 3.71 -5.19 12.46
C GLY A 117 4.98 -4.74 13.21
N GLY A 118 5.34 -5.50 14.24
CA GLY A 118 6.44 -5.21 15.16
C GLY A 118 7.78 -5.84 14.78
N GLY A 119 8.55 -6.28 15.78
CA GLY A 119 9.85 -6.95 15.57
C GLY A 119 11.00 -6.03 15.11
N ILE A 120 10.78 -4.71 15.09
CA ILE A 120 11.74 -3.69 14.63
C ILE A 120 12.05 -2.61 15.68
N ARG A 121 11.66 -2.84 16.94
CA ARG A 121 11.79 -1.86 18.05
C ARG A 121 11.05 -0.54 17.80
N GLY A 122 9.95 -0.57 17.06
CA GLY A 122 9.14 0.61 16.74
C GLY A 122 8.28 1.16 17.88
N GLY A 123 8.16 0.43 19.00
CA GLY A 123 7.39 0.86 20.16
C GLY A 123 5.89 0.99 19.87
N GLN A 124 5.25 1.97 20.52
CA GLN A 124 3.78 2.12 20.54
C GLN A 124 3.16 2.50 19.20
N THR A 125 3.88 3.26 18.36
CA THR A 125 3.31 3.92 17.17
C THR A 125 4.06 3.62 15.87
N HIS A 126 4.87 2.56 15.83
CA HIS A 126 5.48 2.06 14.60
C HIS A 126 5.45 0.54 14.52
N SER A 127 4.55 -0.13 15.25
CA SER A 127 4.56 -1.59 15.41
C SER A 127 3.18 -2.25 15.47
N GLN A 128 2.09 -1.48 15.37
CA GLN A 128 0.74 -2.02 15.49
C GLN A 128 0.37 -2.89 14.29
N SER A 129 -0.60 -3.77 14.53
CA SER A 129 -1.27 -4.62 13.55
C SER A 129 -2.78 -4.36 13.67
N PRO A 130 -3.31 -3.30 13.02
CA PRO A 130 -4.70 -2.88 13.17
C PRO A 130 -5.65 -3.56 12.16
N GLU A 131 -5.24 -4.63 11.47
CA GLU A 131 -6.04 -5.29 10.42
C GLU A 131 -7.41 -5.74 10.92
N GLY A 132 -7.50 -6.13 12.20
CA GLY A 132 -8.76 -6.50 12.83
C GLY A 132 -9.83 -5.41 12.73
N ILE A 133 -9.45 -4.13 12.76
CA ILE A 133 -10.42 -3.02 12.60
C ILE A 133 -11.02 -3.05 11.19
N PHE A 134 -10.19 -3.26 10.18
CA PHE A 134 -10.59 -3.19 8.77
C PHE A 134 -11.35 -4.43 8.31
N THR A 135 -11.07 -5.60 8.89
CA THR A 135 -11.88 -6.81 8.63
C THR A 135 -13.30 -6.73 9.20
N HIS A 136 -13.55 -5.83 10.17
CA HIS A 136 -14.90 -5.56 10.68
C HIS A 136 -15.67 -4.54 9.81
N LEU A 137 -15.02 -3.89 8.83
CA LEU A 137 -15.67 -2.91 7.95
C LEU A 137 -16.26 -3.61 6.72
N SER A 138 -17.59 -3.53 6.57
CA SER A 138 -18.23 -3.92 5.32
C SER A 138 -17.82 -3.00 4.18
N GLY A 139 -17.48 -3.57 3.01
CA GLY A 139 -17.16 -2.81 1.80
C GLY A 139 -15.68 -2.45 1.61
N VAL A 140 -14.79 -2.94 2.48
CA VAL A 140 -13.34 -2.86 2.31
C VAL A 140 -12.76 -4.28 2.30
N LYS A 141 -11.88 -4.56 1.34
CA LYS A 141 -11.08 -5.80 1.32
C LYS A 141 -9.78 -5.56 2.09
N THR A 142 -9.41 -6.48 2.96
CA THR A 142 -8.17 -6.41 3.74
C THR A 142 -7.18 -7.45 3.24
N VAL A 143 -5.99 -7.01 2.85
CA VAL A 143 -4.91 -7.87 2.32
C VAL A 143 -3.66 -7.68 3.17
N MET A 144 -2.96 -8.76 3.49
CA MET A 144 -1.65 -8.71 4.15
C MET A 144 -0.71 -9.70 3.47
N VAL A 145 0.49 -9.24 3.14
CA VAL A 145 1.49 -10.04 2.41
C VAL A 145 2.58 -10.58 3.33
N SER A 146 3.25 -11.64 2.89
CA SER A 146 4.24 -12.35 3.73
C SER A 146 5.57 -12.63 3.01
N ASN A 147 5.69 -12.26 1.74
CA ASN A 147 6.88 -12.52 0.93
C ASN A 147 6.89 -11.68 -0.35
N PRO A 148 8.05 -11.52 -1.02
CA PRO A 148 8.18 -10.71 -2.23
C PRO A 148 7.28 -11.13 -3.39
N TYR A 149 7.16 -12.44 -3.67
CA TYR A 149 6.34 -12.94 -4.77
C TYR A 149 4.86 -12.53 -4.62
N ASP A 150 4.30 -12.78 -3.43
CA ASP A 150 2.92 -12.41 -3.11
C ASP A 150 2.75 -10.89 -3.02
N ALA A 151 3.74 -10.16 -2.50
CA ALA A 151 3.70 -8.70 -2.40
C ALA A 151 3.50 -8.02 -3.75
N LYS A 152 4.25 -8.44 -4.78
CA LYS A 152 4.09 -7.89 -6.13
C LYS A 152 2.74 -8.27 -6.73
N GLY A 153 2.41 -9.56 -6.75
CA GLY A 153 1.19 -10.06 -7.39
C GLY A 153 -0.08 -9.51 -6.75
N LEU A 154 -0.16 -9.55 -5.42
CA LEU A 154 -1.34 -9.06 -4.70
C LEU A 154 -1.45 -7.53 -4.74
N LEU A 155 -0.35 -6.78 -4.81
CA LEU A 155 -0.43 -5.33 -4.98
C LEU A 155 -0.93 -4.97 -6.38
N ILE A 156 -0.47 -5.65 -7.42
CA ILE A 156 -1.01 -5.50 -8.78
C ILE A 156 -2.51 -5.77 -8.78
N SER A 157 -2.94 -6.92 -8.25
CA SER A 157 -4.36 -7.27 -8.15
C SER A 157 -5.16 -6.29 -7.30
N ALA A 158 -4.55 -5.68 -6.28
CA ALA A 158 -5.21 -4.66 -5.47
C ALA A 158 -5.45 -3.37 -6.26
N ILE A 159 -4.45 -2.93 -7.02
CA ILE A 159 -4.57 -1.74 -7.89
C ILE A 159 -5.64 -1.96 -8.98
N GLU A 160 -5.75 -3.18 -9.50
CA GLU A 160 -6.76 -3.56 -10.52
C GLU A 160 -8.18 -3.81 -9.94
N SER A 161 -8.33 -3.91 -8.63
CA SER A 161 -9.64 -4.09 -7.99
C SER A 161 -10.45 -2.81 -8.02
N ASP A 162 -11.72 -2.90 -8.43
CA ASP A 162 -12.66 -1.78 -8.35
C ASP A 162 -13.27 -1.59 -6.94
N ASP A 163 -13.01 -2.52 -6.03
CA ASP A 163 -13.38 -2.39 -4.62
C ASP A 163 -12.21 -1.87 -3.79
N PRO A 164 -12.47 -1.04 -2.76
CA PRO A 164 -11.42 -0.51 -1.88
C PRO A 164 -10.63 -1.60 -1.17
N ILE A 165 -9.31 -1.46 -1.16
CA ILE A 165 -8.39 -2.38 -0.46
C ILE A 165 -7.53 -1.65 0.55
N VAL A 166 -7.40 -2.21 1.75
CA VAL A 166 -6.31 -1.87 2.68
C VAL A 166 -5.26 -2.98 2.60
N PHE A 167 -4.06 -2.59 2.16
CA PHE A 167 -2.94 -3.45 1.85
C PHE A 167 -1.83 -3.29 2.90
N PHE A 168 -1.70 -4.30 3.77
CA PHE A 168 -0.78 -4.31 4.88
C PHE A 168 0.56 -4.94 4.51
N GLU A 169 1.64 -4.24 4.86
CA GLU A 169 3.01 -4.62 4.53
C GLU A 169 3.81 -4.83 5.82
N PRO A 170 4.06 -6.07 6.26
CA PRO A 170 4.76 -6.31 7.52
C PRO A 170 6.23 -5.86 7.42
N LYS A 171 6.55 -4.71 8.03
CA LYS A 171 7.85 -4.04 7.86
C LYS A 171 9.04 -4.86 8.33
N ARG A 172 8.82 -5.79 9.27
CA ARG A 172 9.85 -6.74 9.74
C ARG A 172 10.46 -7.55 8.61
N ILE A 173 9.68 -7.86 7.58
CA ILE A 173 10.07 -8.73 6.48
C ILE A 173 10.34 -7.99 5.18
N TYR A 174 10.53 -6.66 5.22
CA TYR A 174 10.87 -5.91 4.02
C TYR A 174 12.16 -6.37 3.35
N ASN A 175 13.20 -6.60 4.16
CA ASN A 175 14.54 -6.92 3.68
C ASN A 175 14.86 -8.42 3.69
N GLY A 176 14.17 -9.21 4.51
CA GLY A 176 14.45 -10.64 4.68
C GLY A 176 13.29 -11.40 5.33
N PRO A 177 13.19 -12.71 5.14
CA PRO A 177 12.21 -13.51 5.87
C PRO A 177 12.50 -13.52 7.37
N PHE A 178 11.47 -13.78 8.16
CA PHE A 178 11.57 -13.92 9.61
C PHE A 178 11.01 -15.27 10.03
N ASP A 179 11.84 -16.08 10.69
CA ASP A 179 11.50 -17.43 11.14
C ASP A 179 10.91 -17.47 12.57
N GLY A 180 10.76 -16.30 13.20
CA GLY A 180 10.21 -16.14 14.56
C GLY A 180 11.27 -15.92 15.64
N ASP A 181 12.55 -16.15 15.35
CA ASP A 181 13.63 -15.97 16.33
C ASP A 181 14.26 -14.57 16.24
N PRO A 182 14.05 -13.69 17.24
CA PRO A 182 14.56 -12.32 17.20
C PRO A 182 16.08 -12.23 17.42
N ASP A 183 16.72 -13.29 17.93
CA ASP A 183 18.15 -13.31 18.24
C ASP A 183 18.99 -13.79 17.04
N LYS A 184 18.34 -14.37 16.02
CA LYS A 184 19.01 -14.74 14.78
C LYS A 184 19.30 -13.53 13.88
N PRO A 185 20.47 -13.49 13.24
CA PRO A 185 20.76 -12.50 12.20
C PRO A 185 19.72 -12.58 11.06
N ALA A 186 19.36 -11.41 10.53
CA ALA A 186 18.49 -11.35 9.36
C ALA A 186 19.15 -12.04 8.16
N VAL A 187 18.37 -12.86 7.46
CA VAL A 187 18.77 -13.50 6.21
C VAL A 187 18.17 -12.74 5.02
N SER A 188 18.80 -12.80 3.85
CA SER A 188 18.31 -12.08 2.67
C SER A 188 17.17 -12.84 1.98
N TRP A 189 16.21 -12.12 1.40
CA TRP A 189 15.25 -12.72 0.47
C TRP A 189 15.91 -13.36 -0.76
N ALA A 190 17.13 -12.96 -1.13
CA ALA A 190 17.87 -13.54 -2.25
C ALA A 190 18.20 -15.03 -2.05
N SER A 191 18.23 -15.52 -0.81
CA SER A 191 18.45 -16.95 -0.50
C SER A 191 17.16 -17.74 -0.27
N HIS A 192 16.00 -17.15 -0.52
CA HIS A 192 14.70 -17.77 -0.28
C HIS A 192 13.92 -17.91 -1.60
N PRO A 193 13.29 -19.07 -1.90
CA PRO A 193 12.57 -19.27 -3.17
C PRO A 193 11.50 -18.22 -3.45
N LYS A 194 10.77 -17.78 -2.42
CA LYS A 194 9.77 -16.68 -2.56
C LYS A 194 10.37 -15.29 -2.81
N GLY A 195 11.70 -15.17 -2.87
CA GLY A 195 12.41 -14.00 -3.38
C GLY A 195 12.61 -14.02 -4.89
N GLU A 196 12.30 -15.12 -5.56
CA GLU A 196 12.21 -15.23 -7.02
C GLU A 196 10.88 -14.61 -7.47
N VAL A 197 10.94 -13.37 -7.95
CA VAL A 197 9.79 -12.56 -8.33
C VAL A 197 9.88 -12.35 -9.84
N PRO A 198 8.89 -12.79 -10.63
CA PRO A 198 8.87 -12.53 -12.08
C PRO A 198 8.97 -11.04 -12.39
N ASP A 199 9.69 -10.71 -13.45
CA ASP A 199 9.73 -9.34 -13.99
C ASP A 199 8.40 -9.01 -14.69
N GLY A 200 8.06 -7.72 -14.75
CA GLY A 200 6.84 -7.25 -15.45
C GLY A 200 5.52 -7.63 -14.76
N TYR A 201 4.45 -7.65 -15.55
CA TYR A 201 3.09 -7.96 -15.10
C TYR A 201 2.86 -9.47 -14.96
N TYR A 202 2.10 -9.89 -13.94
CA TYR A 202 1.78 -11.30 -13.72
C TYR A 202 0.62 -11.71 -14.64
N THR A 203 0.81 -12.78 -15.42
CA THR A 203 -0.22 -13.37 -16.29
C THR A 203 -0.91 -14.56 -15.64
#